data_AF-A0A0L0NWC3-F1
#
_entry.id   AF-A0A0L0NWC3-F1
#
_cell.length_a   1.000
_cell.length_b   1.000
_cell.length_c   1.000
_cell.angle_alpha   90.00
_cell.angle_beta   90.00
_cell.angle_gamma   90.00
#
_symmetry.space_group_name_H-M   'P 1'
#
loop_
_entity.id
_entity.type
_entity.pdbx_description
1 polymer ?
#
loop_
_entity_poly.entity_id
_entity_poly.type
_entity_poly.pdbx_seq_one_letter_code
_entity_poly.pdbx_strand_id
1 'polypeptide(L)'
;MPGNSLLIHIDNPQLYTTGSTVRGCAELLVEDKLDLECLEVELLGLAKSRNHTYVNGSYTAGEEKHRLLQITTMVFPPPDVQDVTTLKNYTLTSGRYNYPFEFVFPGKEHVAKCVTDKKTFHSKYYLKKDKRDHATLVGSFYQEETLEDYFVIQYSIKGRVKTPLLFKFNIKQSVPIYFAPRNSEIFFSLLHLCDRSKNLLSDENHACQRVKYGIDSEVKESKSFLKKLLSSNSVRVPFELNVRFKETSPIETEKGITNRVLEAGNRLSKHVDLDLSTSFSYLNLMDALGMNRSDKKGIAHPPAIKLTHIKVKLILKVRFLGATETYLTLKFDLLNQPLDLQINLSDFEKVDYNGPHLVNYSPSKYADKLDKRVCYRLSLEPSWWDCYVNDIGQSFLTCNIRKNVELYIRLTIACADNPEKEIKIKNTAPIVFYRQEGSNEPSYHEEEQLPPYMPAPAVHDDDSKSSDTK
;
A
#
# COMPACT_ATOMS: atom_id res chain seq x y z
N MET A 1 -15.08 41.74 -13.40
CA MET A 1 -15.32 42.03 -14.82
C MET A 1 -16.27 40.96 -15.33
N PRO A 2 -17.45 41.31 -15.85
CA PRO A 2 -18.27 40.34 -16.56
C PRO A 2 -17.56 40.00 -17.88
N GLY A 3 -17.61 38.74 -18.27
CA GLY A 3 -16.94 38.24 -19.46
C GLY A 3 -17.42 36.81 -19.76
N ASN A 4 -17.19 36.38 -21.00
CA ASN A 4 -17.57 35.04 -21.46
C ASN A 4 -17.00 33.97 -20.51
N SER A 5 -17.82 33.02 -20.08
CA SER A 5 -17.44 32.01 -19.09
C SER A 5 -17.94 30.61 -19.45
N LEU A 6 -17.22 29.60 -18.97
CA LEU A 6 -17.53 28.18 -19.19
C LEU A 6 -17.75 27.50 -17.84
N LEU A 7 -18.88 26.81 -17.70
CA LEU A 7 -19.22 26.00 -16.55
C LEU A 7 -19.37 24.54 -16.99
N ILE A 8 -18.97 23.62 -16.12
CA ILE A 8 -19.11 22.17 -16.34
C ILE A 8 -20.02 21.63 -15.24
N HIS A 9 -21.13 21.03 -15.64
CA HIS A 9 -22.08 20.36 -14.77
C HIS A 9 -21.97 18.85 -14.99
N ILE A 10 -21.92 18.07 -13.91
CA ILE A 10 -21.88 16.60 -13.94
C ILE A 10 -23.19 16.10 -13.34
N ASP A 11 -23.90 15.23 -14.04
CA ASP A 11 -25.28 14.85 -13.70
C ASP A 11 -25.36 13.99 -12.42
N ASN A 12 -24.33 13.17 -12.15
CA ASN A 12 -24.25 12.31 -10.97
C ASN A 12 -22.80 12.25 -10.44
N PRO A 13 -22.36 13.22 -9.63
CA PRO A 13 -21.01 13.23 -9.07
C PRO A 13 -20.86 12.13 -8.02
N GLN A 14 -20.48 10.92 -8.46
CA GLN A 14 -20.26 9.76 -7.60
C GLN A 14 -18.82 9.23 -7.73
N LEU A 15 -18.51 8.20 -6.94
CA LEU A 15 -17.30 7.41 -7.12
C LEU A 15 -17.45 6.53 -8.38
N TYR A 16 -16.72 6.88 -9.44
CA TYR A 16 -16.72 6.13 -10.69
C TYR A 16 -15.85 4.89 -10.60
N THR A 17 -16.21 3.84 -11.32
CA THR A 17 -15.38 2.65 -11.51
C THR A 17 -15.21 2.34 -12.99
N THR A 18 -14.49 1.28 -13.31
CA THR A 18 -14.31 0.79 -14.67
C THR A 18 -15.66 0.60 -15.37
N GLY A 19 -15.76 1.08 -16.62
CA GLY A 19 -17.00 1.03 -17.40
C GLY A 19 -18.07 2.02 -16.96
N SER A 20 -17.86 2.78 -15.88
CA SER A 20 -18.80 3.82 -15.47
C SER A 20 -18.85 4.93 -16.49
N THR A 21 -20.05 5.47 -16.68
CA THR A 21 -20.31 6.57 -17.61
C THR A 21 -20.38 7.89 -16.86
N VAL A 22 -19.53 8.85 -17.24
CA VAL A 22 -19.59 10.24 -16.78
C VAL A 22 -20.43 11.03 -17.78
N ARG A 23 -21.57 11.58 -17.32
CA ARG A 23 -22.47 12.43 -18.12
C ARG A 23 -22.55 13.83 -17.53
N GLY A 24 -22.77 14.81 -18.40
CA GLY A 24 -22.91 16.18 -17.97
C GLY A 24 -23.13 17.16 -19.12
N CYS A 25 -23.05 18.44 -18.78
CA CYS A 25 -23.27 19.55 -19.70
C CYS A 25 -22.17 20.60 -19.56
N ALA A 26 -21.60 21.03 -20.69
CA ALA A 26 -20.74 22.19 -20.78
C ALA A 26 -21.61 23.42 -21.12
N GLU A 27 -21.70 24.34 -20.17
CA GLU A 27 -22.48 25.56 -20.29
C GLU A 27 -21.57 26.74 -20.62
N LEU A 28 -21.76 27.35 -21.79
CA LEU A 28 -21.03 28.51 -22.26
C LEU A 28 -21.93 29.75 -22.17
N LEU A 29 -21.54 30.69 -21.31
CA LEU A 29 -22.19 31.98 -21.14
C LEU A 29 -21.46 33.01 -22.02
N VAL A 30 -22.16 33.55 -23.01
CA VAL A 30 -21.66 34.58 -23.91
C VAL A 30 -22.36 35.89 -23.58
N GLU A 31 -21.59 36.92 -23.22
CA GLU A 31 -22.15 38.21 -22.79
C GLU A 31 -22.60 39.05 -24.00
N ASP A 32 -21.70 39.25 -24.97
CA ASP A 32 -21.98 40.03 -26.19
C ASP A 32 -21.79 39.18 -27.44
N LYS A 33 -20.55 38.76 -27.69
CA LYS A 33 -20.13 37.99 -28.84
C LYS A 33 -18.92 37.14 -28.46
N LEU A 34 -18.85 35.93 -28.99
CA LEU A 34 -17.68 35.06 -28.84
C LEU A 34 -17.36 34.41 -30.19
N ASP A 35 -16.18 34.76 -30.71
CA ASP A 35 -15.63 34.08 -31.88
C ASP A 35 -14.80 32.88 -31.39
N LEU A 36 -15.20 31.67 -31.77
CA LEU A 36 -14.59 30.41 -31.35
C LEU A 36 -14.44 29.43 -32.52
N GLU A 37 -13.43 28.57 -32.43
CA GLU A 37 -13.19 27.47 -33.36
C GLU A 37 -13.95 26.22 -32.91
N CYS A 38 -13.84 25.87 -31.62
CA CYS A 38 -14.51 24.72 -31.04
C CYS A 38 -14.65 24.83 -29.52
N LEU A 39 -15.58 24.06 -28.95
CA LEU A 39 -15.64 23.72 -27.54
C LEU A 39 -15.32 22.23 -27.39
N GLU A 40 -14.24 21.93 -26.67
CA GLU A 40 -13.83 20.57 -26.34
C GLU A 40 -14.09 20.29 -24.87
N VAL A 41 -14.56 19.08 -24.58
CA VAL A 41 -14.63 18.52 -23.24
C VAL A 41 -13.69 17.30 -23.19
N GLU A 42 -12.97 17.16 -22.10
CA GLU A 42 -11.93 16.14 -21.91
C GLU A 42 -12.13 15.43 -20.57
N LEU A 43 -12.19 14.09 -20.59
CA LEU A 43 -11.96 13.25 -19.42
C LEU A 43 -10.46 13.00 -19.28
N LEU A 44 -9.87 13.55 -18.22
CA LEU A 44 -8.44 13.57 -17.97
C LEU A 44 -8.11 12.79 -16.68
N GLY A 45 -7.12 11.92 -16.74
CA GLY A 45 -6.52 11.26 -15.57
C GLY A 45 -5.03 11.58 -15.49
N LEU A 46 -4.55 11.99 -14.32
CA LEU A 46 -3.17 12.42 -14.10
C LEU A 46 -2.55 11.73 -12.89
N ALA A 47 -1.31 11.30 -13.05
CA ALA A 47 -0.40 10.98 -11.95
C ALA A 47 0.61 12.13 -11.81
N LYS A 48 0.51 12.88 -10.72
CA LYS A 48 1.39 14.02 -10.40
C LYS A 48 2.18 13.72 -9.14
N SER A 49 3.45 14.04 -9.13
CA SER A 49 4.32 13.89 -7.96
C SER A 49 5.31 15.03 -7.92
N ARG A 50 5.59 15.54 -6.72
CA ARG A 50 6.53 16.62 -6.48
C ARG A 50 7.40 16.25 -5.29
N ASN A 51 8.70 16.52 -5.39
CA ASN A 51 9.60 16.47 -4.25
C ASN A 51 10.73 17.48 -4.40
N HIS A 52 11.49 17.63 -3.31
CA HIS A 52 12.69 18.45 -3.28
C HIS A 52 13.92 17.69 -2.75
N THR A 53 15.11 18.24 -3.02
CA THR A 53 16.38 17.74 -2.49
C THR A 53 17.32 18.91 -2.19
N TYR A 54 18.21 18.71 -1.22
CA TYR A 54 19.32 19.61 -0.93
C TYR A 54 20.63 18.91 -1.31
N VAL A 55 21.32 19.39 -2.34
CA VAL A 55 22.63 18.87 -2.75
C VAL A 55 23.65 20.00 -2.62
N ASN A 56 24.67 19.81 -1.77
CA ASN A 56 25.71 20.82 -1.50
C ASN A 56 25.14 22.20 -1.08
N GLY A 57 24.05 22.21 -0.30
CA GLY A 57 23.38 23.44 0.12
C GLY A 57 22.47 24.09 -0.94
N SER A 58 22.41 23.54 -2.15
CA SER A 58 21.48 23.99 -3.19
C SER A 58 20.16 23.23 -3.09
N TYR A 59 19.06 23.99 -2.96
CA TYR A 59 17.70 23.48 -3.00
C TYR A 59 17.26 23.25 -4.44
N THR A 60 16.76 22.06 -4.75
CA THR A 60 16.15 21.72 -6.04
C THR A 60 14.79 21.08 -5.81
N ALA A 61 13.74 21.68 -6.34
CA ALA A 61 12.41 21.08 -6.41
C ALA A 61 12.09 20.63 -7.83
N GLY A 62 11.30 19.58 -7.95
CA GLY A 62 10.92 19.02 -9.24
C GLY A 62 9.56 18.36 -9.16
N GLU A 63 8.81 18.52 -10.24
CA GLU A 63 7.47 17.98 -10.40
C GLU A 63 7.43 17.10 -11.65
N GLU A 64 6.89 15.89 -11.50
CA GLU A 64 6.55 15.02 -12.62
C GLU A 64 5.02 14.94 -12.78
N LYS A 65 4.57 15.07 -14.03
CA LYS A 65 3.17 14.93 -14.44
C LYS A 65 3.09 13.91 -15.57
N HIS A 66 2.27 12.88 -15.40
CA HIS A 66 2.07 11.81 -16.38
C HIS A 66 0.58 11.62 -16.63
N ARG A 67 0.19 11.54 -17.90
CA ARG A 67 -1.20 11.31 -18.29
C ARG A 67 -1.55 9.83 -18.19
N LEU A 68 -2.54 9.50 -17.37
CA LEU A 68 -3.07 8.14 -17.26
C LEU A 68 -4.20 7.92 -18.26
N LEU A 69 -5.08 8.91 -18.41
CA LEU A 69 -6.26 8.86 -19.28
C LEU A 69 -6.41 10.21 -19.99
N GLN A 70 -6.79 10.17 -21.26
CA GLN A 70 -7.18 11.36 -22.01
C GLN A 70 -8.17 10.95 -23.09
N ILE A 71 -9.44 11.28 -22.89
CA ILE A 71 -10.51 11.11 -23.88
C ILE A 71 -11.09 12.51 -24.13
N THR A 72 -11.09 12.96 -25.38
CA THR A 72 -11.55 14.30 -25.75
C THR A 72 -12.70 14.17 -26.73
N THR A 73 -13.77 14.94 -26.50
CA THR A 73 -14.91 15.08 -27.40
C THR A 73 -15.11 16.56 -27.73
N MET A 74 -15.34 16.85 -29.00
CA MET A 74 -15.74 18.17 -29.45
C MET A 74 -17.26 18.26 -29.35
N VAL A 75 -17.76 19.17 -28.50
CA VAL A 75 -19.20 19.37 -28.27
C VAL A 75 -19.75 20.60 -29.02
N PHE A 76 -18.86 21.47 -29.52
CA PHE A 76 -19.17 22.53 -30.47
C PHE A 76 -18.06 22.64 -31.52
N PRO A 77 -18.37 22.84 -32.82
CA PRO A 77 -19.72 22.87 -33.39
C PRO A 77 -20.43 21.51 -33.24
N PRO A 78 -21.77 21.45 -33.21
CA PRO A 78 -22.51 20.18 -33.16
C PRO A 78 -22.16 19.27 -34.35
N PRO A 79 -22.28 17.93 -34.23
CA PRO A 79 -21.88 17.00 -35.29
C PRO A 79 -22.52 17.27 -36.66
N ASP A 80 -23.80 17.63 -36.68
CA ASP A 80 -24.56 18.00 -37.88
C ASP A 80 -23.99 19.24 -38.58
N VAL A 81 -23.37 20.14 -37.83
CA VAL A 81 -22.68 21.32 -38.37
C VAL A 81 -21.27 20.95 -38.84
N GLN A 82 -20.57 20.07 -38.12
CA GLN A 82 -19.22 19.60 -38.49
C GLN A 82 -19.17 18.97 -39.89
N ASP A 83 -20.20 18.21 -40.26
CA ASP A 83 -20.22 17.44 -41.51
C ASP A 83 -20.50 18.29 -42.76
N VAL A 84 -21.08 19.47 -42.60
CA VAL A 84 -21.62 20.28 -43.71
C VAL A 84 -20.79 21.54 -43.98
N THR A 85 -20.05 22.03 -42.99
CA THR A 85 -19.34 23.31 -43.12
C THR A 85 -17.82 23.15 -43.16
N THR A 86 -17.18 23.92 -44.04
CA THR A 86 -15.72 24.07 -44.07
C THR A 86 -15.23 25.21 -43.17
N LEU A 87 -16.17 25.93 -42.54
CA LEU A 87 -15.85 27.04 -41.64
C LEU A 87 -15.14 26.52 -40.39
N LYS A 88 -14.01 27.16 -40.07
CA LYS A 88 -13.24 26.89 -38.85
C LYS A 88 -13.55 27.88 -37.71
N ASN A 89 -14.27 28.96 -38.02
CA ASN A 89 -14.56 30.04 -37.10
C ASN A 89 -16.06 30.25 -37.03
N TYR A 90 -16.59 30.28 -35.82
CA TYR A 90 -17.98 30.51 -35.53
C TYR A 90 -18.11 31.73 -34.64
N THR A 91 -19.20 32.45 -34.81
CA THR A 91 -19.59 33.55 -33.94
C THR A 91 -20.81 33.10 -33.15
N LEU A 92 -20.70 33.08 -31.83
CA LEU A 92 -21.86 33.00 -30.95
C LEU A 92 -22.26 34.42 -30.53
N THR A 93 -23.56 34.70 -30.55
CA THR A 93 -24.15 35.92 -30.00
C THR A 93 -24.37 35.77 -28.49
N SER A 94 -24.70 36.86 -27.82
CA SER A 94 -25.15 36.87 -26.43
C SER A 94 -26.16 35.76 -26.16
N GLY A 95 -25.94 35.00 -25.08
CA GLY A 95 -26.80 33.89 -24.71
C GLY A 95 -26.13 32.85 -23.83
N ARG A 96 -26.94 31.83 -23.49
CA ARG A 96 -26.54 30.66 -22.69
C ARG A 96 -26.64 29.43 -23.56
N TYR A 97 -25.51 28.76 -23.79
CA TYR A 97 -25.42 27.60 -24.67
C TYR A 97 -25.04 26.37 -23.86
N ASN A 98 -25.77 25.28 -24.05
CA ASN A 98 -25.61 24.04 -23.30
C ASN A 98 -25.23 22.91 -24.24
N TYR A 99 -24.09 22.27 -23.98
CA TYR A 99 -23.54 21.22 -24.81
C TYR A 99 -23.34 19.93 -24.00
N PRO A 100 -24.15 18.89 -24.22
CA PRO A 100 -24.03 17.65 -23.47
C PRO A 100 -22.75 16.90 -23.84
N PHE A 101 -22.19 16.17 -22.87
CA PHE A 101 -21.07 15.27 -23.08
C PHE A 101 -21.27 13.94 -22.34
N GLU A 102 -20.61 12.91 -22.84
CA GLU A 102 -20.60 11.57 -22.25
C GLU A 102 -19.22 10.93 -22.43
N PHE A 103 -18.67 10.37 -21.35
CA PHE A 103 -17.43 9.61 -21.37
C PHE A 103 -17.62 8.29 -20.63
N VAL A 104 -16.93 7.24 -21.08
CA VAL A 104 -16.90 5.94 -20.40
C VAL A 104 -15.47 5.68 -19.91
N PHE A 105 -15.32 5.36 -18.62
CA PHE A 105 -14.03 4.93 -18.10
C PHE A 105 -13.62 3.60 -18.75
N PRO A 106 -12.42 3.51 -19.34
CA PRO A 106 -11.99 2.29 -20.00
C PRO A 106 -11.64 1.19 -19.00
N GLY A 107 -11.59 -0.05 -19.47
CA GLY A 107 -11.27 -1.21 -18.65
C GLY A 107 -9.79 -1.55 -18.56
N LYS A 108 -9.52 -2.79 -18.17
CA LYS A 108 -8.16 -3.34 -17.97
C LYS A 108 -7.32 -3.36 -19.24
N GLU A 109 -7.95 -3.28 -20.40
CA GLU A 109 -7.32 -3.17 -21.71
C GLU A 109 -6.69 -1.79 -21.98
N HIS A 110 -7.05 -0.78 -21.18
CA HIS A 110 -6.45 0.55 -21.31
C HIS A 110 -4.95 0.50 -21.04
N VAL A 111 -4.19 1.22 -21.87
CA VAL A 111 -2.76 1.39 -21.70
C VAL A 111 -2.48 2.85 -21.38
N ALA A 112 -2.11 3.13 -20.12
CA ALA A 112 -1.78 4.48 -19.69
C ALA A 112 -0.64 5.07 -20.52
N LYS A 113 -0.90 6.22 -21.17
CA LYS A 113 0.07 6.94 -21.99
C LYS A 113 1.03 7.72 -21.09
N CYS A 114 2.09 7.07 -20.64
CA CYS A 114 3.12 7.63 -19.77
C CYS A 114 4.00 8.67 -20.49
N VAL A 115 3.40 9.78 -20.90
CA VAL A 115 4.04 10.92 -21.56
C VAL A 115 4.43 11.93 -20.48
N THR A 116 5.74 12.11 -20.30
CA THR A 116 6.28 13.20 -19.48
C THR A 116 6.09 14.53 -20.22
N ASP A 117 5.51 15.54 -19.57
CA ASP A 117 5.53 16.90 -20.08
C ASP A 117 6.98 17.40 -20.12
N LYS A 118 7.54 17.56 -21.33
CA LYS A 118 8.96 17.86 -21.61
C LYS A 118 9.44 19.25 -21.15
N LYS A 119 8.75 19.91 -20.21
CA LYS A 119 8.99 21.32 -19.89
C LYS A 119 10.08 21.58 -18.84
N THR A 120 10.58 20.57 -18.13
CA THR A 120 11.64 20.76 -17.14
C THR A 120 12.94 20.09 -17.56
N PHE A 121 13.90 20.94 -17.93
CA PHE A 121 15.29 20.60 -18.16
C PHE A 121 15.97 20.19 -16.84
N HIS A 122 16.92 19.26 -16.94
CA HIS A 122 17.93 18.87 -15.94
C HIS A 122 17.54 17.85 -14.86
N SER A 123 17.71 16.58 -15.19
CA SER A 123 18.21 15.61 -14.21
C SER A 123 18.96 14.50 -14.95
N LYS A 124 20.26 14.35 -14.66
CA LYS A 124 21.11 13.22 -15.12
C LYS A 124 20.67 11.87 -14.53
N TYR A 125 19.57 11.85 -13.75
CA TYR A 125 19.05 10.70 -13.04
C TYR A 125 17.68 10.28 -13.58
N TYR A 126 17.53 10.23 -14.91
CA TYR A 126 16.41 9.48 -15.49
C TYR A 126 16.55 8.03 -15.05
N LEU A 127 15.81 7.67 -13.98
CA LEU A 127 15.64 6.30 -13.57
C LEU A 127 15.08 5.53 -14.75
N LYS A 128 15.63 4.34 -14.99
CA LYS A 128 15.14 3.44 -16.03
C LYS A 128 13.63 3.36 -15.89
N LYS A 129 12.90 3.88 -16.88
CA LYS A 129 11.48 3.65 -17.00
C LYS A 129 11.30 2.14 -16.95
N ASP A 130 10.49 1.65 -16.02
CA ASP A 130 9.95 0.30 -16.15
C ASP A 130 9.28 0.29 -17.54
N LYS A 131 9.82 -0.48 -18.49
CA LYS A 131 9.19 -0.63 -19.81
C LYS A 131 7.83 -1.24 -19.55
N ARG A 132 6.76 -0.57 -19.96
CA ARG A 132 5.39 -1.03 -19.73
C ARG A 132 4.62 -0.98 -21.02
N ASP A 133 4.20 -2.16 -21.43
CA ASP A 133 3.35 -2.34 -22.60
C ASP A 133 1.87 -2.22 -22.22
N HIS A 134 1.52 -2.37 -20.92
CA HIS A 134 0.16 -2.25 -20.38
C HIS A 134 0.15 -1.63 -18.97
N ALA A 135 -0.81 -0.75 -18.68
CA ALA A 135 -1.04 -0.18 -17.35
C ALA A 135 -2.51 0.18 -17.20
N THR A 136 -3.20 -0.47 -16.25
CA THR A 136 -4.60 -0.17 -15.94
C THR A 136 -4.74 1.18 -15.26
N LEU A 137 -5.94 1.76 -15.30
CA LEU A 137 -6.24 2.97 -14.56
C LEU A 137 -6.20 2.68 -13.05
N VAL A 138 -5.50 3.53 -12.32
CA VAL A 138 -5.35 3.42 -10.87
C VAL A 138 -6.39 4.28 -10.17
N GLY A 139 -6.83 3.89 -8.98
CA GLY A 139 -7.80 4.70 -8.22
C GLY A 139 -7.24 6.08 -7.86
N SER A 140 -8.12 7.06 -7.73
CA SER A 140 -7.84 8.36 -7.14
C SER A 140 -7.12 8.14 -5.80
N PHE A 141 -6.01 8.86 -5.63
CA PHE A 141 -5.17 8.70 -4.45
C PHE A 141 -4.41 10.00 -4.19
N TYR A 142 -4.34 10.45 -2.96
CA TYR A 142 -3.58 11.62 -2.58
C TYR A 142 -2.84 11.37 -1.28
N GLN A 143 -1.60 11.81 -1.24
CA GLN A 143 -0.80 11.83 -0.03
C GLN A 143 0.15 13.01 -0.08
N GLU A 144 0.19 13.72 1.03
CA GLU A 144 1.07 14.84 1.28
C GLU A 144 1.92 14.54 2.52
N GLU A 145 3.22 14.80 2.43
CA GLU A 145 4.11 14.88 3.59
C GLU A 145 4.40 16.34 3.93
N THR A 146 4.65 17.15 2.90
CA THR A 146 4.75 18.61 2.96
C THR A 146 4.13 19.22 1.70
N LEU A 147 3.91 20.54 1.69
CA LEU A 147 3.46 21.29 0.51
C LEU A 147 4.36 21.07 -0.74
N GLU A 148 5.60 20.63 -0.54
CA GLU A 148 6.59 20.41 -1.60
C GLU A 148 6.86 18.94 -1.88
N ASP A 149 6.45 18.03 -0.99
CA ASP A 149 6.60 16.58 -1.10
C ASP A 149 5.23 15.91 -1.05
N TYR A 150 4.67 15.66 -2.24
CA TYR A 150 3.37 15.04 -2.38
C TYR A 150 3.29 14.21 -3.65
N PHE A 151 2.28 13.35 -3.70
CA PHE A 151 1.88 12.67 -4.92
C PHE A 151 0.38 12.48 -4.96
N VAL A 152 -0.18 12.55 -6.17
CA VAL A 152 -1.61 12.52 -6.41
C VAL A 152 -1.92 11.80 -7.72
N ILE A 153 -2.95 10.97 -7.66
CA ILE A 153 -3.68 10.42 -8.79
C ILE A 153 -5.04 11.11 -8.79
N GLN A 154 -5.33 11.88 -9.83
CA GLN A 154 -6.55 12.66 -9.94
C GLN A 154 -7.22 12.49 -11.31
N TYR A 155 -8.54 12.59 -11.31
CA TYR A 155 -9.36 12.57 -12.52
C TYR A 155 -10.22 13.83 -12.58
N SER A 156 -10.47 14.35 -13.78
CA SER A 156 -11.29 15.54 -13.96
C SER A 156 -11.98 15.57 -15.32
N ILE A 157 -13.09 16.31 -15.39
CA ILE A 157 -13.70 16.77 -16.63
C ILE A 157 -13.23 18.20 -16.90
N LYS A 158 -12.60 18.41 -18.06
CA LYS A 158 -12.04 19.70 -18.46
C LYS A 158 -12.71 20.21 -19.72
N GLY A 159 -13.33 21.38 -19.64
CA GLY A 159 -13.84 22.12 -20.78
C GLY A 159 -12.83 23.15 -21.28
N ARG A 160 -12.72 23.32 -22.60
CA ARG A 160 -11.88 24.35 -23.23
C ARG A 160 -12.56 24.91 -24.47
N VAL A 161 -12.73 26.23 -24.50
CA VAL A 161 -13.05 26.98 -25.73
C VAL A 161 -11.75 27.31 -26.45
N LYS A 162 -11.63 26.95 -27.73
CA LYS A 162 -10.55 27.43 -28.60
C LYS A 162 -11.03 28.64 -29.37
N THR A 163 -10.29 29.74 -29.30
CA THR A 163 -10.57 30.97 -30.05
C THR A 163 -9.58 31.14 -31.21
N PRO A 164 -9.96 31.86 -32.29
CA PRO A 164 -9.04 32.15 -33.39
C PRO A 164 -7.77 32.88 -32.93
N LEU A 165 -6.65 32.59 -33.57
CA LEU A 165 -5.26 32.94 -33.19
C LEU A 165 -4.96 34.41 -32.85
N LEU A 166 -5.84 35.35 -33.21
CA LEU A 166 -5.64 36.79 -33.01
C LEU A 166 -5.89 37.24 -31.55
N PHE A 167 -6.68 36.50 -30.77
CA PHE A 167 -6.98 36.81 -29.36
C PHE A 167 -6.96 35.53 -28.50
N LYS A 168 -5.80 35.22 -27.91
CA LYS A 168 -5.61 34.00 -27.09
C LYS A 168 -6.17 34.15 -25.67
N PHE A 169 -7.47 34.39 -25.53
CA PHE A 169 -8.15 34.18 -24.25
C PHE A 169 -8.65 32.74 -24.19
N ASN A 170 -7.95 31.90 -23.42
CA ASN A 170 -8.36 30.50 -23.21
C ASN A 170 -9.43 30.45 -22.12
N ILE A 171 -10.70 30.33 -22.49
CA ILE A 171 -11.77 30.00 -21.54
C ILE A 171 -11.65 28.50 -21.22
N LYS A 172 -11.34 28.17 -19.97
CA LYS A 172 -11.17 26.79 -19.50
C LYS A 172 -11.84 26.61 -18.15
N GLN A 173 -12.40 25.43 -17.92
CA GLN A 173 -12.96 25.00 -16.63
C GLN A 173 -12.56 23.55 -16.38
N SER A 174 -12.33 23.17 -15.11
CA SER A 174 -12.03 21.80 -14.72
C SER A 174 -12.81 21.43 -13.47
N VAL A 175 -13.47 20.28 -13.47
CA VAL A 175 -14.23 19.75 -12.33
C VAL A 175 -13.64 18.40 -11.95
N PRO A 176 -13.20 18.18 -10.70
CA PRO A 176 -12.65 16.90 -10.27
C PRO A 176 -13.74 15.82 -10.23
N ILE A 177 -13.34 14.59 -10.49
CA ILE A 177 -14.15 13.38 -10.29
C ILE A 177 -13.30 12.29 -9.63
N TYR A 178 -13.95 11.33 -8.98
CA TYR A 178 -13.27 10.27 -8.25
C TYR A 178 -13.40 8.95 -8.98
N PHE A 179 -12.28 8.22 -9.10
CA PHE A 179 -12.24 6.93 -9.75
C PHE A 179 -11.71 5.88 -8.77
N ALA A 180 -12.36 4.73 -8.68
CA ALA A 180 -11.93 3.59 -7.90
C ALA A 180 -12.14 2.32 -8.74
N PRO A 181 -11.09 1.80 -9.41
CA PRO A 181 -11.21 0.56 -10.18
C PRO A 181 -11.51 -0.61 -9.23
N ARG A 182 -11.94 -1.74 -9.81
CA ARG A 182 -12.16 -2.96 -9.02
C ARG A 182 -10.84 -3.59 -8.60
N ASN A 183 -10.84 -4.30 -7.48
CA ASN A 183 -9.71 -5.07 -6.97
C ASN A 183 -9.22 -6.11 -7.99
N SER A 184 -10.13 -6.66 -8.80
CA SER A 184 -9.80 -7.58 -9.89
C SER A 184 -9.04 -6.95 -11.07
N GLU A 185 -8.93 -5.62 -11.11
CA GLU A 185 -8.37 -4.85 -12.23
C GLU A 185 -7.10 -4.09 -11.84
N ILE A 186 -6.65 -4.23 -10.59
CA ILE A 186 -5.51 -3.48 -10.11
C ILE A 186 -4.22 -3.92 -10.79
N PHE A 187 -3.34 -2.97 -11.00
CA PHE A 187 -1.99 -3.21 -11.50
C PHE A 187 -0.98 -2.80 -10.43
N PHE A 188 -0.16 -3.74 -9.97
CA PHE A 188 0.79 -3.55 -8.87
C PHE A 188 2.20 -4.05 -9.23
N SER A 189 3.18 -3.70 -8.39
CA SER A 189 4.57 -4.10 -8.59
C SER A 189 4.82 -5.53 -8.14
N LEU A 190 4.92 -6.47 -9.09
CA LEU A 190 5.25 -7.87 -8.80
C LEU A 190 6.61 -8.03 -8.11
N LEU A 191 7.58 -7.16 -8.40
CA LEU A 191 8.91 -7.16 -7.76
C LEU A 191 8.86 -7.05 -6.23
N HIS A 192 7.78 -6.49 -5.66
CA HIS A 192 7.59 -6.40 -4.21
C HIS A 192 7.29 -7.77 -3.58
N LEU A 193 6.75 -8.69 -4.37
CA LEU A 193 6.38 -10.05 -3.98
C LEU A 193 7.42 -11.08 -4.42
N CYS A 194 8.58 -10.64 -4.91
CA CYS A 194 9.63 -11.53 -5.38
C CYS A 194 10.86 -11.50 -4.46
N ASP A 195 11.57 -12.61 -4.42
CA ASP A 195 12.91 -12.67 -3.85
C ASP A 195 13.97 -11.99 -4.76
N ARG A 196 15.24 -12.02 -4.35
CA ARG A 196 16.36 -11.47 -5.13
C ARG A 196 16.58 -12.19 -6.47
N SER A 197 16.13 -13.44 -6.57
CA SER A 197 16.18 -14.26 -7.79
C SER A 197 14.98 -14.02 -8.70
N LYS A 198 14.06 -13.12 -8.32
CA LYS A 198 12.81 -12.77 -9.02
C LYS A 198 11.79 -13.91 -9.04
N ASN A 199 11.87 -14.85 -8.10
CA ASN A 199 10.84 -15.86 -7.87
C ASN A 199 9.81 -15.30 -6.89
N LEU A 200 8.54 -15.71 -7.01
CA LEU A 200 7.53 -15.36 -6.01
C LEU A 200 7.96 -15.82 -4.62
N LEU A 201 7.72 -14.96 -3.64
CA LEU A 201 7.85 -15.32 -2.23
C LEU A 201 6.81 -16.40 -1.91
N SER A 202 7.22 -17.41 -1.12
CA SER A 202 6.32 -18.40 -0.53
C SER A 202 5.13 -17.74 0.18
N ASP A 203 3.98 -18.39 0.28
CA ASP A 203 2.85 -17.88 1.08
C ASP A 203 3.05 -18.02 2.60
N GLU A 204 4.28 -18.33 3.02
CA GLU A 204 4.73 -18.26 4.41
C GLU A 204 5.82 -17.19 4.57
N ASN A 205 5.79 -16.50 5.72
CA ASN A 205 6.81 -15.53 6.09
C ASN A 205 7.29 -15.82 7.51
N HIS A 206 8.60 -15.97 7.69
CA HIS A 206 9.19 -16.41 8.95
C HIS A 206 10.05 -15.32 9.59
N ALA A 207 9.99 -15.21 10.91
CA ALA A 207 10.88 -14.34 11.68
C ALA A 207 11.32 -15.04 12.97
N CYS A 208 12.63 -15.11 13.23
CA CYS A 208 13.18 -15.87 14.36
C CYS A 208 13.93 -14.98 15.36
N GLN A 209 13.74 -15.23 16.67
CA GLN A 209 14.57 -14.70 17.76
C GLN A 209 14.88 -15.77 18.81
N ARG A 210 15.85 -15.52 19.68
CA ARG A 210 16.26 -16.48 20.71
C ARG A 210 15.89 -16.03 22.13
N VAL A 211 15.15 -16.86 22.85
CA VAL A 211 14.83 -16.68 24.28
C VAL A 211 15.84 -17.39 25.15
N LYS A 212 16.37 -16.68 26.17
CA LYS A 212 17.32 -17.25 27.11
C LYS A 212 16.58 -17.86 28.30
N TYR A 213 16.64 -19.18 28.41
CA TYR A 213 16.27 -19.93 29.60
C TYR A 213 17.50 -20.09 30.48
N GLY A 214 17.32 -20.05 31.80
CA GLY A 214 18.38 -20.33 32.75
C GLY A 214 17.79 -20.87 34.04
N ILE A 215 18.58 -21.66 34.77
CA ILE A 215 18.23 -22.05 36.14
C ILE A 215 18.62 -20.89 37.04
N ASP A 216 17.63 -20.19 37.60
CA ASP A 216 17.87 -19.08 38.51
C ASP A 216 18.53 -19.54 39.82
N SER A 217 19.27 -18.61 40.39
CA SER A 217 20.34 -18.82 41.36
C SER A 217 19.89 -19.12 42.79
N GLU A 218 18.59 -19.21 43.10
CA GLU A 218 18.14 -19.54 44.46
C GLU A 218 18.58 -20.95 44.90
N VAL A 219 18.75 -21.88 43.94
CA VAL A 219 19.33 -23.22 44.21
C VAL A 219 20.85 -23.19 44.38
N LYS A 220 21.51 -22.03 44.17
CA LYS A 220 22.98 -21.88 44.20
C LYS A 220 23.54 -21.47 45.57
N GLU A 221 22.76 -21.34 46.63
CA GLU A 221 23.31 -20.99 47.96
C GLU A 221 24.31 -22.04 48.51
N SER A 222 24.27 -23.29 48.04
CA SER A 222 25.12 -24.37 48.54
C SER A 222 26.37 -24.71 47.71
N LYS A 223 26.72 -23.94 46.66
CA LYS A 223 27.86 -24.27 45.76
C LYS A 223 28.99 -23.23 45.78
N SER A 224 30.23 -23.73 45.86
CA SER A 224 31.49 -22.97 45.85
C SER A 224 31.58 -21.92 44.72
N PHE A 225 32.18 -20.77 45.05
CA PHE A 225 32.30 -19.55 44.24
C PHE A 225 32.85 -19.83 42.81
N LEU A 226 33.79 -20.76 42.66
CA LEU A 226 34.36 -21.14 41.36
C LEU A 226 33.39 -21.92 40.46
N LYS A 227 32.48 -22.73 41.03
CA LYS A 227 31.41 -23.41 40.25
C LYS A 227 30.28 -22.45 39.85
N LYS A 228 30.07 -21.36 40.60
CA LYS A 228 29.12 -20.29 40.25
C LYS A 228 29.58 -19.51 39.01
N LEU A 229 30.90 -19.30 38.87
CA LEU A 229 31.51 -18.60 37.72
C LEU A 229 31.50 -19.41 36.42
N LEU A 230 31.48 -20.75 36.50
CA LEU A 230 31.59 -21.63 35.32
C LEU A 230 30.26 -22.31 34.89
N SER A 231 29.20 -22.27 35.70
CA SER A 231 27.91 -22.92 35.40
C SER A 231 26.74 -21.93 35.40
N SER A 232 26.65 -21.13 34.35
CA SER A 232 25.33 -20.64 33.93
C SER A 232 24.76 -21.66 32.94
N ASN A 233 24.05 -22.67 33.45
CA ASN A 233 23.23 -23.55 32.62
C ASN A 233 22.11 -22.70 32.04
N SER A 234 22.42 -22.02 30.94
CA SER A 234 21.48 -21.25 30.16
C SER A 234 21.44 -21.75 28.73
N VAL A 235 20.23 -21.82 28.20
CA VAL A 235 19.92 -22.31 26.88
C VAL A 235 19.26 -21.17 26.13
N ARG A 236 19.75 -20.86 24.93
CA ARG A 236 19.11 -19.92 24.03
C ARG A 236 18.24 -20.70 23.06
N VAL A 237 16.94 -20.65 23.26
CA VAL A 237 15.94 -21.39 22.49
C VAL A 237 15.43 -20.48 21.36
N PRO A 238 15.56 -20.87 20.08
CA PRO A 238 14.99 -20.12 18.98
C PRO A 238 13.47 -20.26 18.95
N PHE A 239 12.78 -19.15 18.76
CA PHE A 239 11.36 -19.06 18.48
C PHE A 239 11.15 -18.36 17.15
N GLU A 240 10.35 -18.96 16.29
CA GLU A 240 9.98 -18.45 14.97
C GLU A 240 8.50 -18.10 14.96
N LEU A 241 8.18 -16.84 14.64
CA LEU A 241 6.82 -16.42 14.31
C LEU A 241 6.63 -16.61 12.80
N ASN A 242 5.74 -17.54 12.44
CA ASN A 242 5.31 -17.77 11.06
C ASN A 242 3.99 -17.05 10.78
N VAL A 243 3.92 -16.35 9.65
CA VAL A 243 2.71 -15.75 9.10
C VAL A 243 2.40 -16.51 7.81
N ARG A 244 1.30 -17.27 7.82
CA ARG A 244 0.88 -18.11 6.70
C ARG A 244 -0.35 -17.51 6.05
N PHE A 245 -0.26 -17.20 4.76
CA PHE A 245 -1.35 -16.63 4.00
C PHE A 245 -2.33 -17.71 3.53
N LYS A 246 -3.63 -17.46 3.69
CA LYS A 246 -4.71 -18.38 3.33
C LYS A 246 -5.09 -18.19 1.87
N GLU A 247 -5.53 -19.28 1.24
CA GLU A 247 -6.07 -19.27 -0.12
C GLU A 247 -7.52 -18.76 -0.13
N THR A 248 -7.72 -17.48 0.20
CA THR A 248 -9.04 -16.84 0.14
C THR A 248 -9.26 -16.06 -1.15
N SER A 249 -8.21 -15.43 -1.65
CA SER A 249 -8.27 -14.51 -2.80
C SER A 249 -6.96 -14.59 -3.61
N PRO A 250 -6.61 -15.77 -4.15
CA PRO A 250 -5.37 -15.94 -4.90
C PRO A 250 -5.31 -15.00 -6.11
N ILE A 251 -4.12 -14.48 -6.39
CA ILE A 251 -3.86 -13.69 -7.61
C ILE A 251 -2.93 -14.49 -8.52
N GLU A 252 -3.37 -14.70 -9.75
CA GLU A 252 -2.53 -15.23 -10.82
C GLU A 252 -1.65 -14.13 -11.41
N THR A 253 -0.35 -14.40 -11.53
CA THR A 253 0.64 -13.49 -12.09
C THR A 253 1.50 -14.20 -13.13
N GLU A 254 2.27 -13.45 -13.91
CA GLU A 254 3.27 -14.01 -14.83
C GLU A 254 4.36 -14.86 -14.14
N LYS A 255 4.46 -14.82 -12.80
CA LYS A 255 5.41 -15.61 -12.00
C LYS A 255 4.77 -16.77 -11.23
N GLY A 256 3.45 -16.97 -11.39
CA GLY A 256 2.67 -17.97 -10.67
C GLY A 256 1.57 -17.35 -9.80
N ILE A 257 0.96 -18.19 -8.96
CA ILE A 257 -0.11 -17.80 -8.05
C ILE A 257 0.50 -17.36 -6.71
N THR A 258 -0.07 -16.32 -6.09
CA THR A 258 0.25 -15.93 -4.71
C THR A 258 -1.02 -15.69 -3.90
N ASN A 259 -0.97 -16.10 -2.64
CA ASN A 259 -2.03 -15.86 -1.65
C ASN A 259 -1.74 -14.68 -0.73
N ARG A 260 -0.66 -13.93 -0.97
CA ARG A 260 -0.24 -12.75 -0.19
C ARG A 260 -1.13 -11.54 -0.43
N VAL A 261 -2.42 -11.68 -0.15
CA VAL A 261 -3.47 -10.70 -0.42
C VAL A 261 -4.24 -10.39 0.86
N LEU A 262 -4.33 -9.11 1.19
CA LEU A 262 -5.24 -8.64 2.24
C LEU A 262 -6.29 -7.72 1.62
N GLU A 263 -7.50 -7.80 2.14
CA GLU A 263 -8.62 -6.96 1.73
C GLU A 263 -9.08 -6.10 2.91
N ALA A 264 -9.21 -4.79 2.68
CA ALA A 264 -9.75 -3.88 3.67
C ALA A 264 -11.22 -4.20 3.99
N GLY A 265 -11.65 -3.88 5.21
CA GLY A 265 -12.98 -4.20 5.72
C GLY A 265 -13.14 -5.63 6.24
N ASN A 266 -12.24 -6.55 5.89
CA ASN A 266 -12.23 -7.91 6.42
C ASN A 266 -11.48 -8.02 7.77
N ARG A 267 -11.75 -9.12 8.49
CA ARG A 267 -10.93 -9.58 9.62
C ARG A 267 -9.60 -10.13 9.13
N LEU A 268 -8.49 -9.80 9.80
CA LEU A 268 -7.16 -10.28 9.43
C LEU A 268 -7.07 -11.82 9.47
N SER A 269 -7.74 -12.46 10.43
CA SER A 269 -7.79 -13.92 10.55
C SER A 269 -8.45 -14.65 9.38
N LYS A 270 -9.21 -13.94 8.55
CA LYS A 270 -9.70 -14.49 7.28
C LYS A 270 -8.57 -14.74 6.29
N HIS A 271 -7.50 -13.94 6.35
CA HIS A 271 -6.44 -13.94 5.34
C HIS A 271 -5.13 -14.60 5.79
N VAL A 272 -4.87 -14.70 7.09
CA VAL A 272 -3.64 -15.31 7.61
C VAL A 272 -3.90 -16.23 8.79
N ASP A 273 -2.94 -17.12 9.06
CA ASP A 273 -2.76 -17.82 10.32
C ASP A 273 -1.41 -17.44 10.93
N LEU A 274 -1.34 -17.41 12.26
CA LEU A 274 -0.10 -17.15 13.01
C LEU A 274 0.30 -18.36 13.82
N ASP A 275 1.55 -18.79 13.64
CA ASP A 275 2.12 -19.90 14.39
C ASP A 275 3.40 -19.46 15.09
N LEU A 276 3.63 -19.95 16.31
CA LEU A 276 4.89 -19.80 17.04
C LEU A 276 5.57 -21.17 17.12
N SER A 277 6.77 -21.29 16.56
CA SER A 277 7.49 -22.56 16.48
C SER A 277 8.86 -22.50 17.15
N THR A 278 9.34 -23.64 17.66
CA THR A 278 10.69 -23.80 18.20
C THR A 278 11.27 -25.16 17.82
N SER A 279 12.61 -25.27 17.76
CA SER A 279 13.29 -26.56 17.57
C SER A 279 13.35 -27.40 18.85
N PHE A 280 13.08 -26.81 20.02
CA PHE A 280 13.20 -27.48 21.30
C PHE A 280 11.86 -28.08 21.74
N SER A 281 11.86 -29.40 21.96
CA SER A 281 10.81 -30.01 22.78
C SER A 281 10.99 -29.58 24.24
N TYR A 282 9.93 -29.65 25.04
CA TYR A 282 10.05 -29.41 26.48
C TYR A 282 11.07 -30.37 27.12
N LEU A 283 11.10 -31.65 26.72
CA LEU A 283 12.06 -32.64 27.22
C LEU A 283 13.50 -32.30 26.86
N ASN A 284 13.74 -31.88 25.62
CA ASN A 284 15.06 -31.50 25.12
C ASN A 284 15.57 -30.27 25.86
N LEU A 285 14.69 -29.32 26.16
CA LEU A 285 15.05 -28.14 26.93
C LEU A 285 15.37 -28.49 28.39
N MET A 286 14.56 -29.34 29.03
CA MET A 286 14.82 -29.83 30.38
C MET A 286 16.16 -30.58 30.50
N ASP A 287 16.47 -31.43 29.52
CA ASP A 287 17.77 -32.10 29.44
C ASP A 287 18.92 -31.11 29.20
N ALA A 288 18.73 -30.13 28.30
CA ALA A 288 19.71 -29.10 27.99
C ALA A 288 20.02 -28.17 29.18
N LEU A 289 19.04 -27.98 30.08
CA LEU A 289 19.19 -27.27 31.34
C LEU A 289 19.83 -28.15 32.44
N GLY A 290 19.84 -29.47 32.25
CA GLY A 290 20.38 -30.45 33.20
C GLY A 290 19.41 -30.83 34.32
N MET A 291 18.10 -30.60 34.12
CA MET A 291 17.06 -30.86 35.13
C MET A 291 16.70 -32.34 35.24
N ASN A 292 16.96 -33.14 34.20
CA ASN A 292 16.71 -34.58 34.20
C ASN A 292 17.70 -35.40 35.07
N ARG A 293 18.74 -34.78 35.64
CA ARG A 293 19.83 -35.46 36.36
C ARG A 293 19.77 -35.31 37.89
N SER A 294 18.70 -34.73 38.44
CA SER A 294 18.57 -34.53 39.88
C SER A 294 17.51 -35.44 40.49
N ASP A 295 17.95 -36.39 41.33
CA ASP A 295 17.16 -37.25 42.23
C ASP A 295 16.37 -36.48 43.32
N LYS A 296 15.95 -35.24 43.06
CA LYS A 296 15.30 -34.38 44.06
C LYS A 296 13.79 -34.46 43.93
N LYS A 297 13.13 -34.75 45.06
CA LYS A 297 11.69 -34.89 45.33
C LYS A 297 10.78 -33.69 44.97
N GLY A 298 11.21 -32.77 44.10
CA GLY A 298 10.39 -31.65 43.62
C GLY A 298 9.83 -31.95 42.24
N ILE A 299 8.53 -31.71 42.04
CA ILE A 299 7.88 -31.76 40.73
C ILE A 299 8.47 -30.60 39.91
N ALA A 300 9.30 -30.90 38.91
CA ALA A 300 9.83 -29.88 38.01
C ALA A 300 8.71 -29.42 37.08
N HIS A 301 8.38 -28.12 37.12
CA HIS A 301 7.40 -27.55 36.20
C HIS A 301 7.97 -27.53 34.77
N PRO A 302 7.13 -27.83 33.76
CA PRO A 302 7.57 -27.74 32.37
C PRO A 302 7.99 -26.30 32.05
N PRO A 303 9.04 -26.08 31.25
CA PRO A 303 9.42 -24.73 30.84
C PRO A 303 8.26 -24.07 30.09
N ALA A 304 8.01 -22.81 30.41
CA ALA A 304 6.91 -22.05 29.83
C ALA A 304 7.41 -20.72 29.22
N ILE A 305 6.68 -20.26 28.20
CA ILE A 305 6.81 -18.91 27.68
C ILE A 305 5.67 -18.04 28.18
N LYS A 306 5.94 -16.75 28.33
CA LYS A 306 4.92 -15.73 28.53
C LYS A 306 4.77 -14.92 27.25
N LEU A 307 3.56 -14.87 26.67
CA LEU A 307 3.21 -13.92 25.61
C LEU A 307 2.74 -12.64 26.29
N THR A 308 3.47 -11.54 26.11
CA THR A 308 3.21 -10.29 26.84
C THR A 308 2.55 -9.22 26.00
N HIS A 309 2.69 -9.30 24.67
CA HIS A 309 2.18 -8.26 23.79
C HIS A 309 2.13 -8.70 22.33
N ILE A 310 1.13 -8.22 21.59
CA ILE A 310 1.07 -8.35 20.14
C ILE A 310 0.73 -7.02 19.48
N LYS A 311 1.42 -6.73 18.37
CA LYS A 311 1.20 -5.53 17.57
C LYS A 311 1.09 -5.88 16.09
N VAL A 312 0.04 -5.37 15.45
CA VAL A 312 -0.23 -5.55 14.02
C VAL A 312 -0.29 -4.16 13.36
N LYS A 313 0.38 -4.02 12.21
CA LYS A 313 0.36 -2.80 11.40
C LYS A 313 0.33 -3.12 9.91
N LEU A 314 -0.18 -2.18 9.13
CA LEU A 314 0.16 -2.07 7.71
C LEU A 314 1.29 -1.06 7.54
N ILE A 315 2.30 -1.41 6.76
CA ILE A 315 3.38 -0.51 6.36
C ILE A 315 3.19 -0.20 4.89
N LEU A 316 2.79 1.04 4.60
CA LEU A 316 2.70 1.54 3.24
C LEU A 316 4.08 2.05 2.81
N LYS A 317 4.58 1.52 1.69
CA LYS A 317 5.81 1.98 1.04
C LYS A 317 5.46 2.60 -0.29
N VAL A 318 5.67 3.91 -0.40
CA VAL A 318 5.47 4.63 -1.66
C VAL A 318 6.80 5.09 -2.20
N ARG A 319 7.04 4.79 -3.47
CA ARG A 319 8.15 5.33 -4.25
C ARG A 319 7.56 6.28 -5.28
N PHE A 320 8.04 7.51 -5.36
CA PHE A 320 7.60 8.47 -6.37
C PHE A 320 8.75 9.32 -6.92
N LEU A 321 8.55 9.88 -8.12
CA LEU A 321 9.54 10.64 -8.87
C LEU A 321 9.23 12.14 -8.89
N GLY A 322 10.23 13.00 -8.76
CA GLY A 322 10.14 14.47 -8.86
C GLY A 322 11.48 15.06 -9.30
N ALA A 323 12.08 15.94 -8.48
CA ALA A 323 13.49 16.29 -8.59
C ALA A 323 14.40 15.06 -8.47
N THR A 324 14.05 14.17 -7.53
CA THR A 324 14.76 12.91 -7.26
C THR A 324 13.75 11.77 -7.09
N GLU A 325 14.25 10.56 -6.82
CA GLU A 325 13.40 9.47 -6.36
C GLU A 325 13.30 9.49 -4.84
N THR A 326 12.06 9.56 -4.35
CA THR A 326 11.75 9.61 -2.92
C THR A 326 11.00 8.35 -2.50
N TYR A 327 11.27 7.91 -1.28
CA TYR A 327 10.61 6.79 -0.63
C TYR A 327 9.89 7.29 0.62
N LEU A 328 8.57 7.23 0.62
CA LEU A 328 7.72 7.51 1.77
C LEU A 328 7.34 6.18 2.45
N THR A 329 7.40 6.16 3.78
CA THR A 329 6.91 5.03 4.58
C THR A 329 5.89 5.49 5.61
N LEU A 330 4.64 5.06 5.46
CA LEU A 330 3.57 5.32 6.43
C LEU A 330 3.23 4.04 7.18
N LYS A 331 2.83 4.18 8.45
CA LYS A 331 2.51 3.05 9.32
C LYS A 331 1.11 3.23 9.88
N PHE A 332 0.26 2.25 9.63
CA PHE A 332 -1.12 2.22 10.09
C PHE A 332 -1.23 1.15 11.18
N ASP A 333 -1.40 1.57 12.43
CA ASP A 333 -1.60 0.65 13.55
C ASP A 333 -3.00 0.03 13.44
N LEU A 334 -3.08 -1.30 13.34
CA LEU A 334 -4.35 -2.05 13.32
C LEU A 334 -4.68 -2.62 14.70
N LEU A 335 -3.66 -3.13 15.39
CA LEU A 335 -3.79 -3.69 16.74
C LEU A 335 -2.54 -3.39 17.55
N ASN A 336 -2.71 -3.08 18.83
CA ASN A 336 -1.62 -2.89 19.79
C ASN A 336 -2.10 -3.36 21.17
N GLN A 337 -2.02 -4.67 21.41
CA GLN A 337 -2.71 -5.34 22.52
C GLN A 337 -1.72 -5.95 23.52
N PRO A 338 -1.78 -5.60 24.81
CA PRO A 338 -1.07 -6.36 25.85
C PRO A 338 -1.70 -7.75 25.99
N LEU A 339 -0.87 -8.74 26.26
CA LEU A 339 -1.25 -10.11 26.55
C LEU A 339 -0.70 -10.50 27.92
N ASP A 340 -1.34 -11.44 28.59
CA ASP A 340 -0.86 -12.02 29.84
C ASP A 340 -1.08 -13.53 29.83
N LEU A 341 -0.49 -14.18 28.83
CA LEU A 341 -0.69 -15.60 28.58
C LEU A 341 0.60 -16.36 28.89
N GLN A 342 0.52 -17.33 29.80
CA GLN A 342 1.60 -18.28 30.06
C GLN A 342 1.26 -19.61 29.38
N ILE A 343 2.17 -20.10 28.55
CA ILE A 343 1.98 -21.30 27.74
C ILE A 343 3.14 -22.25 27.99
N ASN A 344 2.83 -23.51 28.32
CA ASN A 344 3.86 -24.51 28.56
C ASN A 344 4.39 -25.02 27.22
N LEU A 345 5.69 -25.31 27.15
CA LEU A 345 6.26 -25.91 25.94
C LEU A 345 5.76 -27.35 25.69
N SER A 346 5.10 -27.97 26.67
CA SER A 346 4.36 -29.22 26.48
C SER A 346 3.14 -29.06 25.57
N ASP A 347 2.60 -27.85 25.45
CA ASP A 347 1.38 -27.55 24.69
C ASP A 347 1.70 -27.35 23.19
N PHE A 348 2.99 -27.37 22.82
CA PHE A 348 3.43 -27.26 21.44
C PHE A 348 3.37 -28.63 20.76
N GLU A 349 2.73 -28.67 19.60
CA GLU A 349 2.57 -29.88 18.81
C GLU A 349 3.83 -30.18 17.99
N LYS A 350 4.25 -31.45 17.99
CA LYS A 350 5.36 -31.90 17.15
C LYS A 350 4.91 -31.98 15.69
N VAL A 351 5.55 -31.23 14.80
CA VAL A 351 5.22 -31.16 13.37
C VAL A 351 6.47 -31.26 12.49
N ASP A 352 6.29 -31.73 11.26
CA ASP A 352 7.37 -31.73 10.26
C ASP A 352 7.75 -30.28 9.90
N TYR A 353 9.06 -30.03 9.80
CA TYR A 353 9.62 -28.72 9.56
C TYR A 353 10.49 -28.71 8.30
N ASN A 354 10.05 -27.95 7.31
CA ASN A 354 10.78 -27.70 6.06
C ASN A 354 11.36 -26.28 5.99
N GLY A 355 11.28 -25.50 7.08
CA GLY A 355 11.75 -24.12 7.10
C GLY A 355 13.28 -24.01 7.22
N PRO A 356 13.89 -22.92 6.74
CA PRO A 356 15.34 -22.78 6.74
C PRO A 356 15.91 -22.16 8.02
N HIS A 357 15.08 -21.60 8.92
CA HIS A 357 15.58 -20.69 9.96
C HIS A 357 15.82 -21.37 11.31
N LEU A 358 14.89 -22.13 11.88
CA LEU A 358 15.03 -22.66 13.24
C LEU A 358 16.32 -23.49 13.44
N VAL A 359 16.70 -24.28 12.45
CA VAL A 359 17.92 -25.10 12.49
C VAL A 359 19.18 -24.21 12.56
N ASN A 360 19.25 -23.18 11.72
CA ASN A 360 20.38 -22.25 11.68
C ASN A 360 20.49 -21.40 12.96
N TYR A 361 19.37 -21.18 13.64
CA TYR A 361 19.32 -20.44 14.89
C TYR A 361 19.48 -21.32 16.13
N SER A 362 19.55 -22.64 15.99
CA SER A 362 19.77 -23.54 17.14
C SER A 362 21.24 -23.55 17.58
N PRO A 363 21.55 -23.55 18.89
CA PRO A 363 22.94 -23.63 19.35
C PRO A 363 23.61 -24.94 18.93
N SER A 364 24.81 -24.87 18.35
CA SER A 364 25.55 -26.05 17.86
C SER A 364 25.81 -27.11 18.93
N LYS A 365 25.97 -26.70 20.20
CA LYS A 365 26.15 -27.60 21.36
C LYS A 365 24.96 -28.53 21.65
N TYR A 366 23.83 -28.34 20.98
CA TYR A 366 22.63 -29.17 21.12
C TYR A 366 22.21 -29.79 19.78
N ALA A 367 23.02 -29.67 18.72
CA ALA A 367 22.63 -30.12 17.38
C ALA A 367 22.41 -31.64 17.29
N ASP A 368 23.04 -32.42 18.16
CA ASP A 368 22.87 -33.87 18.33
C ASP A 368 21.52 -34.25 18.96
N LYS A 369 20.91 -33.32 19.71
CA LYS A 369 19.64 -33.53 20.43
C LYS A 369 18.43 -32.99 19.67
N LEU A 370 18.64 -32.27 18.57
CA LEU A 370 17.59 -31.62 17.81
C LEU A 370 17.40 -32.36 16.48
N ASP A 371 16.18 -32.81 16.23
CA ASP A 371 15.81 -33.29 14.91
C ASP A 371 15.58 -32.10 13.98
N LYS A 372 16.38 -32.02 12.91
CA LYS A 372 16.32 -30.91 11.95
C LYS A 372 15.05 -30.93 11.09
N ARG A 373 14.35 -32.06 11.04
CA ARG A 373 13.14 -32.25 10.24
C ARG A 373 11.86 -31.98 11.02
N VAL A 374 11.97 -31.61 12.29
CA VAL A 374 10.84 -31.45 13.19
C VAL A 374 10.94 -30.11 13.90
N CYS A 375 9.81 -29.45 14.09
CA CYS A 375 9.65 -28.39 15.07
C CYS A 375 8.48 -28.67 16.00
N TYR A 376 8.40 -27.88 17.06
CA TYR A 376 7.29 -27.86 17.99
C TYR A 376 6.55 -26.55 17.74
N ARG A 377 5.25 -26.63 17.44
CA ARG A 377 4.43 -25.52 16.94
C ARG A 377 3.24 -25.27 17.87
N LEU A 378 2.99 -24.00 18.13
CA LEU A 378 1.78 -23.49 18.77
C LEU A 378 1.05 -22.60 17.77
N SER A 379 -0.18 -22.97 17.40
CA SER A 379 -1.06 -22.08 16.64
C SER A 379 -1.66 -21.02 17.56
N LEU A 380 -1.54 -19.75 17.18
CA LEU A 380 -2.01 -18.64 18.01
C LEU A 380 -3.50 -18.40 17.80
N GLU A 381 -4.27 -18.41 18.88
CA GLU A 381 -5.72 -18.18 18.83
C GLU A 381 -6.05 -16.82 18.21
N PRO A 382 -6.96 -16.75 17.22
CA PRO A 382 -7.35 -15.49 16.58
C PRO A 382 -7.82 -14.41 17.57
N SER A 383 -8.44 -14.79 18.69
CA SER A 383 -8.87 -13.85 19.72
C SER A 383 -7.74 -13.00 20.32
N TRP A 384 -6.47 -13.40 20.14
CA TRP A 384 -5.31 -12.66 20.63
C TRP A 384 -4.86 -11.57 19.65
N TRP A 385 -5.16 -11.68 18.36
CA TRP A 385 -4.51 -10.88 17.31
C TRP A 385 -5.40 -10.44 16.15
N ASP A 386 -6.61 -10.98 16.04
CA ASP A 386 -7.53 -10.63 14.97
C ASP A 386 -8.03 -9.19 15.11
N CYS A 387 -8.06 -8.49 13.99
CA CYS A 387 -8.49 -7.10 13.90
C CYS A 387 -9.09 -6.83 12.52
N TYR A 388 -9.88 -5.75 12.39
CA TYR A 388 -10.30 -5.27 11.08
C TYR A 388 -9.13 -4.64 10.34
N VAL A 389 -9.06 -4.89 9.05
CA VAL A 389 -8.07 -4.31 8.15
C VAL A 389 -8.59 -2.96 7.65
N ASN A 390 -7.97 -1.86 8.08
CA ASN A 390 -8.36 -0.50 7.68
C ASN A 390 -8.10 -0.26 6.20
N ASP A 391 -9.00 0.47 5.52
CA ASP A 391 -8.78 0.86 4.13
C ASP A 391 -7.73 1.97 4.02
N ILE A 392 -6.62 1.65 3.37
CA ILE A 392 -5.50 2.55 3.08
C ILE A 392 -5.28 2.72 1.56
N GLY A 393 -6.31 2.39 0.78
CA GLY A 393 -6.30 2.32 -0.67
C GLY A 393 -5.56 1.09 -1.18
N GLN A 394 -5.89 0.65 -2.38
CA GLN A 394 -5.27 -0.51 -3.02
C GLN A 394 -3.77 -0.32 -3.30
N SER A 395 -3.03 -1.43 -3.43
CA SER A 395 -1.69 -1.41 -4.04
C SER A 395 -1.81 -0.97 -5.50
N PHE A 396 -0.88 -0.15 -5.98
CA PHE A 396 -0.88 0.27 -7.38
C PHE A 396 0.50 0.63 -7.91
N LEU A 397 0.60 0.71 -9.23
CA LEU A 397 1.82 1.08 -9.92
C LEU A 397 1.53 1.94 -11.17
N THR A 398 1.91 3.21 -11.12
CA THR A 398 1.99 4.12 -12.29
C THR A 398 3.44 4.30 -12.73
N CYS A 399 3.67 5.01 -13.82
CA CYS A 399 5.00 5.27 -14.37
C CYS A 399 5.92 6.04 -13.43
N ASN A 400 5.37 6.91 -12.58
CA ASN A 400 6.11 7.75 -11.64
C ASN A 400 5.81 7.44 -10.17
N ILE A 401 4.77 6.67 -9.84
CA ILE A 401 4.37 6.37 -8.46
C ILE A 401 4.17 4.86 -8.31
N ARG A 402 4.75 4.28 -7.25
CA ARG A 402 4.59 2.88 -6.87
C ARG A 402 4.13 2.82 -5.42
N LYS A 403 2.98 2.19 -5.16
CA LYS A 403 2.40 2.01 -3.84
C LYS A 403 2.37 0.52 -3.50
N ASN A 404 3.21 0.13 -2.55
CA ASN A 404 3.32 -1.23 -2.03
C ASN A 404 2.91 -1.28 -0.56
N VAL A 405 2.42 -2.42 -0.09
CA VAL A 405 2.03 -2.61 1.32
C VAL A 405 2.76 -3.82 1.90
N GLU A 406 3.07 -3.75 3.19
CA GLU A 406 3.58 -4.87 3.97
C GLU A 406 2.73 -5.07 5.23
N LEU A 407 2.41 -6.32 5.55
CA LEU A 407 1.84 -6.71 6.82
C LEU A 407 2.98 -6.83 7.85
N TYR A 408 2.88 -6.09 8.94
CA TYR A 408 3.83 -6.16 10.04
C TYR A 408 3.15 -6.75 11.27
N ILE A 409 3.74 -7.82 11.82
CA ILE A 409 3.30 -8.46 13.05
C ILE A 409 4.49 -8.56 14.00
N ARG A 410 4.28 -8.11 15.24
CA ARG A 410 5.25 -8.23 16.32
C ARG A 410 4.62 -8.98 17.48
N LEU A 411 5.21 -10.13 17.81
CA LEU A 411 4.92 -10.85 19.04
C LEU A 411 6.04 -10.61 20.05
N THR A 412 5.68 -10.19 21.26
CA THR A 412 6.60 -10.06 22.38
C THR A 412 6.43 -11.26 23.30
N ILE A 413 7.55 -11.95 23.57
CA ILE A 413 7.58 -13.13 24.42
C ILE A 413 8.68 -13.00 25.48
N ALA A 414 8.50 -13.66 26.62
CA ALA A 414 9.51 -13.78 27.66
C ALA A 414 9.56 -15.23 28.18
N CYS A 415 10.64 -15.58 28.88
CA CYS A 415 10.66 -16.79 29.69
C CYS A 415 9.71 -16.58 30.88
N ALA A 416 8.87 -17.56 31.22
CA ALA A 416 7.94 -17.42 32.34
C ALA A 416 8.68 -17.14 33.67
N ASP A 417 9.84 -17.78 33.87
CA ASP A 417 10.70 -17.56 35.05
C ASP A 417 11.42 -16.20 35.05
N ASN A 418 11.44 -15.48 33.92
CA ASN A 418 12.10 -14.18 33.81
C ASN A 418 11.32 -13.23 32.91
N PRO A 419 10.13 -12.77 33.35
CA PRO A 419 9.20 -12.01 32.53
C PRO A 419 9.73 -10.62 32.15
N GLU A 420 10.69 -10.07 32.91
CA GLU A 420 11.30 -8.77 32.65
C GLU A 420 12.18 -8.75 31.38
N LYS A 421 12.66 -9.92 30.93
CA LYS A 421 13.54 -10.06 29.77
C LYS A 421 12.74 -10.40 28.52
N GLU A 422 11.93 -9.44 28.09
CA GLU A 422 11.13 -9.55 26.88
C GLU A 422 11.97 -9.55 25.60
N ILE A 423 11.52 -10.34 24.61
CA ILE A 423 12.08 -10.42 23.27
C ILE A 423 10.97 -10.17 22.26
N LYS A 424 11.29 -9.40 21.22
CA LYS A 424 10.36 -8.99 20.17
C LYS A 424 10.68 -9.73 18.88
N ILE A 425 9.81 -10.65 18.48
CA ILE A 425 9.86 -11.30 17.16
C ILE A 425 9.09 -10.39 16.19
N LYS A 426 9.78 -9.89 15.14
CA LYS A 426 9.20 -8.94 14.17
C LYS A 426 9.14 -9.59 12.80
N ASN A 427 7.92 -9.80 12.31
CA ASN A 427 7.64 -10.39 11.02
C ASN A 427 7.06 -9.30 10.10
N THR A 428 7.68 -9.09 8.94
CA THR A 428 7.21 -8.14 7.93
C THR A 428 7.08 -8.87 6.60
N ALA A 429 5.86 -8.92 6.06
CA ALA A 429 5.52 -9.68 4.87
C ALA A 429 5.00 -8.76 3.76
N PRO A 430 5.61 -8.76 2.56
CA PRO A 430 5.04 -8.11 1.38
C PRO A 430 3.67 -8.68 1.01
N ILE A 431 2.74 -7.81 0.65
CA ILE A 431 1.37 -8.16 0.25
C ILE A 431 0.88 -7.32 -0.93
N VAL A 432 -0.12 -7.86 -1.63
CA VAL A 432 -1.07 -7.08 -2.41
C VAL A 432 -2.18 -6.63 -1.48
N PHE A 433 -2.52 -5.34 -1.54
CA PHE A 433 -3.58 -4.78 -0.72
C PHE A 433 -4.77 -4.40 -1.59
N TYR A 434 -5.92 -4.94 -1.26
CA TYR A 434 -7.21 -4.64 -1.85
C TYR A 434 -7.95 -3.63 -0.98
N ARG A 435 -8.52 -2.62 -1.63
CA ARG A 435 -9.38 -1.64 -0.94
C ARG A 435 -10.71 -2.30 -0.58
N GLN A 436 -11.49 -1.64 0.26
CA GLN A 436 -12.86 -2.05 0.49
C GLN A 436 -13.67 -1.64 -0.75
N GLU A 437 -14.31 -2.63 -1.39
CA GLU A 437 -15.29 -2.33 -2.44
C GLU A 437 -16.61 -1.94 -1.77
N GLY A 438 -17.18 -0.81 -2.19
CA GLY A 438 -18.54 -0.44 -1.82
C GLY A 438 -19.54 -1.43 -2.41
N SER A 439 -20.80 -1.35 -1.97
CA SER A 439 -21.88 -2.11 -2.61
C SER A 439 -21.97 -1.77 -4.10
N ASN A 440 -22.27 -2.75 -4.94
CA ASN A 440 -22.45 -2.55 -6.38
C ASN A 440 -23.66 -1.65 -6.73
N GLU A 441 -24.48 -1.29 -5.76
CA GLU A 441 -25.63 -0.40 -5.97
C GLU A 441 -25.18 1.06 -5.86
N PRO A 442 -25.49 1.92 -6.86
CA PRO A 442 -25.25 3.35 -6.77
C PRO A 442 -26.07 3.94 -5.61
N SER A 443 -25.39 4.32 -4.53
CA SER A 443 -25.99 5.11 -3.46
C SER A 443 -26.21 6.53 -3.98
N TYR A 444 -27.45 6.88 -4.30
CA TYR A 444 -27.83 8.19 -4.84
C TYR A 444 -27.92 9.29 -3.76
N HIS A 445 -27.64 9.00 -2.48
CA HIS A 445 -28.04 9.85 -1.37
C HIS A 445 -27.01 10.17 -0.30
N GLU A 446 -25.76 9.74 -0.45
CA GLU A 446 -24.72 10.15 0.47
C GLU A 446 -23.59 10.76 -0.35
N GLU A 447 -23.21 12.00 -0.02
CA GLU A 447 -21.81 12.39 -0.04
C GLU A 447 -21.09 11.43 0.95
N GLU A 448 -21.00 10.15 0.58
CA GLU A 448 -20.24 9.14 1.30
C GLU A 448 -18.88 9.77 1.50
N GLN A 449 -18.48 9.89 2.77
CA GLN A 449 -17.17 10.43 3.11
C GLN A 449 -16.14 9.64 2.32
N LEU A 450 -15.61 10.27 1.28
CA LEU A 450 -14.58 9.67 0.45
C LEU A 450 -13.49 9.15 1.38
N PRO A 451 -12.89 7.98 1.08
CA PRO A 451 -11.82 7.47 1.91
C PRO A 451 -10.75 8.55 2.12
N PRO A 452 -10.08 8.61 3.28
CA PRO A 452 -9.13 9.68 3.60
C PRO A 452 -8.00 9.86 2.59
N TYR A 453 -7.73 8.83 1.78
CA TYR A 453 -6.74 8.84 0.71
C TYR A 453 -7.28 9.28 -0.66
N MET A 454 -8.56 9.63 -0.80
CA MET A 454 -9.17 10.16 -2.04
C MET A 454 -9.56 11.66 -2.01
N PRO A 455 -8.92 12.57 -1.24
CA PRO A 455 -9.40 13.94 -1.11
C PRO A 455 -9.48 14.70 -2.44
N ALA A 456 -10.40 15.68 -2.49
CA ALA A 456 -10.30 16.79 -3.42
C ALA A 456 -8.97 17.52 -3.16
N PRO A 457 -8.08 17.71 -4.14
CA PRO A 457 -6.97 18.63 -3.96
C PRO A 457 -7.53 19.99 -3.54
N ALA A 458 -6.86 20.68 -2.60
CA ALA A 458 -6.98 22.13 -2.57
C ALA A 458 -6.66 22.63 -3.99
N VAL A 459 -7.49 23.51 -4.53
CA VAL A 459 -7.29 24.08 -5.87
C VAL A 459 -5.94 24.82 -5.86
N HIS A 460 -4.90 24.10 -6.27
CA HIS A 460 -3.55 24.61 -6.44
C HIS A 460 -3.14 24.43 -7.90
N ASP A 461 -4.02 24.86 -8.80
CA ASP A 461 -3.65 25.24 -10.16
C ASP A 461 -3.76 26.75 -10.27
N ASP A 462 -2.74 27.45 -9.76
CA ASP A 462 -2.43 28.80 -10.24
C ASP A 462 -1.54 28.65 -11.50
N ASP A 463 -2.14 28.06 -12.54
CA ASP A 463 -1.66 28.09 -13.94
C ASP A 463 -1.69 29.53 -14.50
N SER A 464 -2.04 30.53 -13.68
CA SER A 464 -2.07 31.95 -14.03
C SER A 464 -0.70 32.62 -14.01
N LYS A 465 0.35 31.96 -13.48
CA LYS A 465 1.71 32.53 -13.40
C LYS A 465 2.69 31.84 -14.34
N SER A 466 2.45 31.93 -15.65
CA SER A 466 3.52 31.69 -16.65
C SER A 466 3.44 32.66 -17.84
N SER A 467 3.17 33.94 -17.55
CA SER A 467 3.41 35.03 -18.49
C SER A 467 3.75 36.29 -17.70
N ASP A 468 4.93 36.31 -17.10
CA ASP A 468 5.65 37.54 -16.79
C ASP A 468 7.10 37.21 -16.41
N THR A 469 7.92 37.03 -17.44
CA THR A 469 9.34 37.41 -17.37
C THR A 469 9.76 37.82 -18.78
N LYS A 470 10.30 39.03 -18.84
CA LYS A 470 10.65 39.89 -19.98
C LYS A 470 11.30 39.22 -21.17
#